data_AF-A0A536HAK8-F1
#
_entry.id   AF-A0A536HAK8-F1
#
_cell.length_a   1.000
_cell.length_b   1.000
_cell.length_c   1.000
_cell.angle_alpha   90.00
_cell.angle_beta   90.00
_cell.angle_gamma   90.00
#
_symmetry.space_group_name_H-M   'P 1'
#
loop_
_entity.id
_entity.type
_entity.pdbx_description
1 polymer ?
#
loop_
_entity_poly.entity_id
_entity_poly.type
_entity_poly.pdbx_seq_one_letter_code
_entity_poly.pdbx_strand_id
1 'polypeptide(L)'
;MPETRGHFSRRVGRALDDPSLQKALVQAMTGLRSRRNKAFENFDFEKGRADLKRRRQANLDRLPELLDQFTERLAAVGGVVHLAKDAAEARE
;
A
#
# COMPACT_ATOMS: atom_id res chain seq x y z
N MET A 1 10.81 28.85 6.20
CA MET A 1 11.15 28.31 7.53
C MET A 1 11.19 26.79 7.41
N PRO A 2 12.31 26.13 7.72
CA PRO A 2 12.33 24.67 7.79
C PRO A 2 11.34 24.20 8.86
N GLU A 3 10.62 23.13 8.56
CA GLU A 3 9.61 22.56 9.46
C GLU A 3 10.28 22.04 10.74
N THR A 4 9.72 22.37 11.91
CA THR A 4 10.23 21.88 13.20
C THR A 4 9.17 21.03 13.88
N ARG A 5 9.57 20.08 14.72
CA ARG A 5 8.62 19.20 15.43
C ARG A 5 7.52 19.98 16.16
N GLY A 6 7.88 21.08 16.83
CA GLY A 6 6.91 21.92 17.56
C GLY A 6 5.96 22.68 16.64
N HIS A 7 6.44 23.17 15.49
CA HIS A 7 5.60 23.83 14.50
C HIS A 7 4.65 22.84 13.81
N PHE A 8 5.13 21.64 13.48
CA PHE A 8 4.33 20.54 12.97
C PHE A 8 3.20 20.14 13.95
N SER A 9 3.52 19.86 15.21
CA SER A 9 2.52 19.49 16.22
C SER A 9 1.44 20.56 16.40
N ARG A 10 1.80 21.85 16.37
CA ARG A 10 0.85 22.95 16.47
C ARG A 10 -0.06 23.05 15.26
N ARG A 11 0.48 22.85 14.05
CA ARG A 11 -0.31 22.80 12.81
C ARG A 11 -1.30 21.63 12.81
N VAL A 12 -0.85 20.45 13.25
CA VAL A 12 -1.71 19.27 13.39
C VAL A 12 -2.84 19.55 14.37
N GLY A 13 -2.55 20.09 15.56
CA GLY A 13 -3.59 20.44 16.54
C GLY A 13 -4.64 21.38 15.95
N ARG A 14 -4.22 22.48 15.31
CA ARG A 14 -5.13 23.41 14.63
C ARG A 14 -5.99 22.75 13.55
N ALA A 15 -5.40 21.86 12.76
CA ALA A 15 -6.13 21.16 11.71
C ALA A 15 -7.14 20.15 12.27
N LEU A 16 -6.79 19.49 13.38
CA LEU A 16 -7.70 18.59 14.09
C LEU A 16 -8.86 19.33 14.73
N ASP A 17 -8.66 20.57 15.21
CA ASP A 17 -9.71 21.39 15.82
C ASP A 17 -10.57 22.16 14.81
N ASP A 18 -10.21 22.16 13.51
CA ASP A 18 -10.95 22.88 12.47
C ASP A 18 -12.24 22.12 12.08
N PRO A 19 -13.44 22.67 12.37
CA PRO A 19 -14.71 21.98 12.08
C PRO A 19 -14.96 21.76 10.58
N SER A 20 -14.41 22.63 9.72
CA SER A 20 -14.53 22.51 8.27
C SER A 20 -13.70 21.35 7.76
N LEU A 21 -12.48 21.18 8.26
CA LEU A 21 -11.62 20.05 7.91
C LEU A 21 -12.19 18.73 8.42
N GLN A 22 -12.72 18.72 9.65
CA GLN A 22 -13.41 17.54 10.19
C GLN A 22 -14.60 17.14 9.30
N LYS A 23 -15.45 18.10 8.92
CA LYS A 23 -16.61 17.85 8.05
C LYS A 23 -16.19 17.35 6.66
N ALA A 24 -15.18 17.97 6.05
CA ALA A 24 -14.65 17.57 4.76
C ALA A 24 -14.10 16.15 4.79
N LEU A 25 -13.36 15.78 5.85
CA LEU A 25 -12.83 14.43 6.03
C LEU A 25 -13.94 13.39 6.12
N VAL A 26 -14.97 13.64 6.93
CA VAL A 26 -16.12 12.72 7.05
C VAL A 26 -16.80 12.50 5.70
N GLN A 27 -17.07 13.57 4.96
CA GLN A 27 -17.69 13.48 3.64
C GLN A 27 -16.82 12.72 2.64
N ALA A 28 -15.51 13.00 2.62
CA ALA A 28 -14.56 12.30 1.78
C ALA A 28 -14.52 10.80 2.08
N MET A 29 -14.50 10.43 3.37
CA MET A 29 -14.48 9.03 3.81
C MET A 29 -15.77 8.29 3.42
N THR A 30 -16.94 8.93 3.56
CA THR A 30 -18.21 8.37 3.08
C THR A 30 -18.18 8.15 1.57
N GLY A 31 -17.69 9.13 0.81
CA GLY A 31 -17.54 9.03 -0.65
C GLY A 31 -16.59 7.91 -1.07
N LEU A 32 -15.43 7.77 -0.42
CA LEU A 32 -14.48 6.70 -0.67
C LEU A 32 -15.07 5.32 -0.37
N ARG A 33 -15.80 5.18 0.74
CA ARG A 33 -16.50 3.93 1.09
C ARG A 33 -17.56 3.56 0.04
N SER A 34 -18.36 4.53 -0.40
CA SER A 34 -19.36 4.32 -1.46
C SER A 34 -18.71 3.87 -2.76
N ARG A 35 -17.65 4.54 -3.21
CA ARG A 35 -16.89 4.16 -4.41
C ARG A 35 -16.29 2.77 -4.31
N ARG A 36 -15.71 2.41 -3.16
CA ARG A 36 -15.21 1.07 -2.89
C ARG A 36 -16.33 0.03 -3.03
N ASN A 37 -17.46 0.25 -2.37
CA ASN A 37 -18.58 -0.69 -2.43
C ASN A 37 -19.08 -0.86 -3.88
N LYS A 38 -19.21 0.24 -4.63
CA LYS A 38 -19.60 0.21 -6.04
C LYS A 38 -18.59 -0.55 -6.91
N ALA A 39 -17.29 -0.37 -6.66
CA ALA A 39 -16.23 -1.08 -7.40
C ALA A 39 -16.31 -2.60 -7.21
N PHE A 40 -16.83 -3.06 -6.08
CA PHE A 40 -16.97 -4.48 -5.74
C PHE A 40 -18.40 -5.03 -5.86
N GLU A 41 -19.37 -4.22 -6.27
CA GLU A 41 -20.79 -4.60 -6.32
C GLU A 41 -21.04 -5.83 -7.19
N ASN A 42 -20.32 -5.94 -8.31
CA ASN A 42 -20.40 -7.07 -9.23
C ASN A 42 -19.15 -7.96 -9.17
N PHE A 43 -18.34 -7.84 -8.12
CA PHE A 43 -17.12 -8.63 -8.02
C PHE A 43 -17.42 -10.01 -7.44
N ASP A 44 -17.08 -11.04 -8.20
CA ASP A 44 -17.13 -12.42 -7.72
C ASP A 44 -15.89 -12.72 -6.88
N PHE A 45 -16.05 -12.60 -5.56
CA PHE A 45 -14.98 -12.84 -4.60
C PHE A 45 -14.51 -14.31 -4.56
N GLU A 46 -15.40 -15.28 -4.84
CA GLU A 46 -15.01 -16.69 -4.87
C GLU A 46 -14.13 -16.98 -6.08
N LYS A 47 -14.57 -16.52 -7.26
CA LYS A 47 -13.78 -16.63 -8.49
C LYS A 47 -12.46 -15.87 -8.37
N GLY A 48 -12.47 -14.68 -7.77
CA GLY A 48 -11.26 -13.90 -7.49
C GLY A 48 -10.27 -14.66 -6.61
N ARG A 49 -10.74 -15.28 -5.52
CA ARG A 49 -9.89 -16.12 -4.64
C ARG A 49 -9.34 -17.35 -5.36
N ALA A 50 -10.17 -18.03 -6.15
CA ALA A 50 -9.74 -19.18 -6.93
C ALA A 50 -8.68 -18.81 -7.97
N ASP A 51 -8.85 -17.69 -8.66
CA ASP A 51 -7.86 -17.16 -9.62
C ASP A 51 -6.53 -16.80 -8.93
N LEU A 52 -6.58 -16.09 -7.80
CA LEU A 52 -5.37 -15.77 -7.02
C LEU A 52 -4.64 -17.03 -6.55
N LYS A 53 -5.37 -18.05 -6.08
CA LYS A 53 -4.78 -19.33 -5.67
C LYS A 53 -4.08 -20.02 -6.84
N ARG A 54 -4.72 -20.06 -8.01
CA ARG A 54 -4.15 -20.63 -9.23
C ARG A 54 -2.88 -19.90 -9.66
N ARG A 55 -2.90 -18.56 -9.71
CA ARG A 55 -1.72 -17.75 -10.05
C ARG A 55 -0.58 -17.97 -9.08
N ARG A 56 -0.87 -18.00 -7.77
CA ARG A 56 0.14 -18.30 -6.75
C ARG A 56 0.78 -19.66 -7.01
N GLN A 57 -0.02 -20.70 -7.23
CA GLN A 57 0.48 -22.04 -7.48
C GLN A 57 1.35 -22.10 -8.75
N ALA A 58 0.91 -21.47 -9.84
CA ALA A 58 1.65 -21.42 -11.10
C ALA A 58 2.98 -20.65 -10.99
N ASN A 59 3.11 -19.78 -10.00
CA ASN A 59 4.32 -18.99 -9.77
C ASN A 59 5.33 -19.68 -8.85
N LEU A 60 4.94 -20.69 -8.07
CA LEU A 60 5.85 -21.33 -7.11
C LEU A 60 7.09 -21.93 -7.80
N ASP A 61 6.89 -22.59 -8.93
CA ASP A 61 7.99 -23.21 -9.69
C ASP A 61 8.84 -22.17 -10.44
N ARG A 62 8.38 -20.92 -10.51
CA ARG A 62 9.00 -19.79 -11.22
C ARG A 62 9.56 -18.73 -10.29
N LEU A 63 9.59 -18.97 -8.98
CA LEU A 63 10.03 -17.98 -8.00
C LEU A 63 11.40 -17.37 -8.30
N PRO A 64 12.44 -18.14 -8.71
CA PRO A 64 13.74 -17.54 -9.06
C PRO A 64 13.63 -16.54 -10.22
N GLU A 65 13.01 -16.93 -11.34
CA GLU A 65 12.79 -16.07 -12.52
C GLU A 65 12.01 -14.79 -12.16
N LEU A 66 10.95 -14.94 -11.36
CA LEU A 66 10.11 -13.82 -10.95
C LEU A 66 10.84 -12.86 -10.00
N LEU A 67 11.75 -13.37 -9.17
CA LEU A 67 12.59 -12.55 -8.29
C LEU A 67 13.59 -11.71 -9.10
N ASP A 68 14.23 -12.31 -10.10
CA ASP A 68 15.15 -11.60 -11.01
C ASP A 68 14.40 -10.49 -11.76
N GLN A 69 13.25 -10.84 -12.33
CA GLN A 69 12.41 -9.90 -13.06
C GLN A 69 11.92 -8.74 -12.16
N PHE A 70 11.57 -9.03 -10.90
CA PHE A 70 11.20 -8.00 -9.94
C PHE A 70 12.39 -7.08 -9.64
N THR A 71 13.57 -7.66 -9.43
CA THR A 71 14.81 -6.91 -9.12
C THR A 71 15.18 -5.95 -10.25
N GLU A 72 15.14 -6.40 -11.50
CA GLU A 72 15.41 -5.57 -12.68
C GLU A 72 14.44 -4.38 -12.78
N ARG A 73 13.14 -4.63 -12.63
CA ARG A 73 12.12 -3.58 -12.73
C ARG A 73 12.18 -2.59 -11.58
N LEU A 74 12.51 -3.05 -10.38
CA LEU A 74 12.66 -2.18 -9.22
C LEU A 74 13.89 -1.28 -9.38
N ALA A 75 15.01 -1.84 -9.84
CA ALA A 75 16.22 -1.08 -10.13
C ALA A 75 15.97 0.01 -11.20
N ALA A 76 15.17 -0.29 -12.23
CA ALA A 76 14.83 0.66 -13.28
C ALA A 76 14.08 1.92 -12.78
N VAL A 77 13.42 1.85 -11.62
CA VAL A 77 12.75 2.98 -10.97
C VAL A 77 13.52 3.54 -9.77
N GLY A 78 14.82 3.18 -9.66
CA GLY A 78 15.71 3.67 -8.61
C GLY A 78 15.54 2.98 -7.26
N GLY A 79 14.85 1.84 -7.21
CA GLY A 79 14.77 1.03 -5.99
C GLY A 79 15.95 0.07 -5.85
N VAL A 80 16.15 -0.44 -4.63
CA VAL A 80 17.24 -1.35 -4.27
C VAL A 80 16.63 -2.61 -3.65
N VAL A 81 17.08 -3.79 -4.08
CA VAL A 81 16.69 -5.08 -3.49
C VAL A 81 17.81 -5.55 -2.57
N HIS A 82 17.45 -5.92 -1.35
CA HIS A 82 18.33 -6.62 -0.42
C HIS A 82 17.78 -8.02 -0.21
N LEU A 83 18.61 -9.04 -0.48
CA LEU A 83 18.25 -10.43 -0.26
C LEU A 83 18.83 -10.89 1.08
N ALA A 84 17.99 -11.51 1.90
CA ALA A 84 18.36 -12.10 3.17
C ALA A 84 17.69 -13.46 3.28
N LYS A 85 18.44 -14.48 3.69
CA LYS A 85 17.90 -15.84 3.88
C LYS A 85 17.08 -15.95 5.16
N ASP A 86 17.38 -15.09 6.14
CA ASP A 86 16.80 -15.11 7.48
C ASP A 86 16.76 -13.70 8.10
N ALA A 87 16.20 -13.62 9.31
CA ALA A 87 16.05 -12.37 10.03
C ALA A 87 17.36 -11.81 10.59
N ALA A 88 18.43 -12.60 10.68
CA ALA A 88 19.74 -12.10 11.11
C ALA A 88 20.41 -11.35 9.96
N GLU A 89 20.47 -11.95 8.77
CA GLU A 89 20.99 -11.29 7.56
C GLU A 89 20.20 -10.04 7.18
N ALA A 90 18.89 -10.01 7.40
CA ALA A 90 18.07 -8.84 7.10
C ALA A 90 18.39 -7.60 7.97
N ARG A 91 19.21 -7.75 9.02
CA ARG A 91 19.63 -6.65 9.90
C ARG A 91 21.02 -6.11 9.58
N GLU A 92 21.77 -6.77 8.70
CA GLU A 92 23.06 -6.30 8.18
C GLU A 92 22.86 -5.34 7.01
#